data_AF-A0A1J3FII2-F1
#
_entry.id   AF-A0A1J3FII2-F1
#
_cell.length_a   1.000
_cell.length_b   1.000
_cell.length_c   1.000
_cell.angle_alpha   90.00
_cell.angle_beta   90.00
_cell.angle_gamma   90.00
#
_symmetry.space_group_name_H-M   'P 1'
#
loop_
_entity.id
_entity.type
_entity.pdbx_description
1 polymer ?
#
loop_
_entity_poly.entity_id
_entity_poly.type
_entity_poly.pdbx_seq_one_letter_code
_entity_poly.pdbx_strand_id
1 'polypeptide(L)'
;MSSSDAPSHNVFVYGSILEPAVAAVILDRTPDTVPAILHGYHRYKLKGRSHPCIVPLESGKVKGLVMTGLSDAELNKLDVAEGSLYERVTVEVVRTDNSEKMKVETYVWVNKDDPTLYGEWDYEEWRVIYADKFVETFRKILEWNKNPNGQRREDVVEAFLLSEDDDS
;
A
#
# COMPACT_ATOMS: atom_id res chain seq x y z
N MET A 1 6.87 1.75 33.79
CA MET A 1 5.46 1.93 33.39
C MET A 1 5.44 1.95 31.88
N SER A 2 5.34 0.77 31.25
CA SER A 2 5.29 0.70 29.79
C SER A 2 3.82 0.83 29.40
N SER A 3 3.45 2.04 29.03
CA SER A 3 2.10 2.38 28.59
C SER A 3 1.66 1.44 27.48
N SER A 4 0.42 0.99 27.59
CA SER A 4 -0.29 0.16 26.64
C SER A 4 -0.20 0.76 25.23
N ASP A 5 0.63 0.16 24.38
CA ASP A 5 0.52 0.26 22.92
C ASP A 5 -0.80 -0.45 22.57
N ALA A 6 -1.91 0.27 22.64
CA ALA A 6 -3.20 -0.29 22.27
C ALA A 6 -3.23 -0.32 20.72
N PRO A 7 -3.21 -1.50 20.07
CA PRO A 7 -3.31 -1.59 18.63
C PRO A 7 -4.69 -1.10 18.21
N SER A 8 -4.78 0.12 17.69
CA SER A 8 -6.08 0.79 17.41
C SER A 8 -6.09 1.57 16.11
N HIS A 9 -5.04 1.47 15.29
CA HIS A 9 -5.03 2.08 13.97
C HIS A 9 -5.56 1.11 12.94
N ASN A 10 -6.45 1.62 12.08
CA ASN A 10 -7.02 0.89 10.97
C ASN A 10 -6.59 1.59 9.69
N VAL A 11 -5.86 0.89 8.82
CA VAL A 11 -5.34 1.46 7.57
C VAL A 11 -5.93 0.72 6.39
N PHE A 12 -6.55 1.45 5.47
CA PHE A 12 -7.01 0.93 4.19
C PHE A 12 -5.87 0.95 3.17
N VAL A 13 -5.58 -0.23 2.64
CA VAL A 13 -4.61 -0.47 1.58
C VAL A 13 -5.33 -0.90 0.31
N TYR A 14 -4.83 -0.45 -0.84
CA TYR A 14 -5.50 -0.61 -2.13
C TYR A 14 -4.55 -0.96 -3.29
N GLY A 15 -3.28 -1.23 -2.99
CA GLY A 15 -2.24 -1.49 -3.98
C GLY A 15 -1.41 -2.73 -3.67
N SER A 16 -0.08 -2.61 -3.72
CA SER A 16 0.84 -3.73 -3.52
C SER A 16 0.74 -4.40 -2.15
N ILE A 17 0.33 -3.64 -1.14
CA ILE A 17 0.13 -4.14 0.24
C ILE A 17 -1.15 -5.00 0.37
N LEU A 18 -1.94 -5.16 -0.71
CA LEU A 18 -3.03 -6.13 -0.75
C LEU A 18 -2.54 -7.58 -0.68
N GLU A 19 -1.31 -7.85 -1.14
CA GLU A 19 -0.73 -9.19 -1.08
C GLU A 19 -0.26 -9.49 0.36
N PRO A 20 -0.81 -10.53 1.03
CA PRO A 20 -0.47 -10.85 2.41
C PRO A 20 1.04 -11.09 2.63
N ALA A 21 1.76 -11.60 1.63
CA ALA A 21 3.21 -11.74 1.71
C ALA A 21 3.93 -10.38 1.80
N VAL A 22 3.49 -9.37 1.04
CA VAL A 22 4.04 -8.00 1.09
C VAL A 22 3.70 -7.34 2.43
N ALA A 23 2.45 -7.44 2.86
CA ALA A 23 2.00 -6.95 4.17
C ALA A 23 2.82 -7.56 5.31
N ALA A 24 3.05 -8.88 5.27
CA ALA A 24 3.83 -9.58 6.27
C ALA A 24 5.28 -9.11 6.34
N VAL A 25 5.89 -8.79 5.20
CA VAL A 25 7.26 -8.27 5.16
C VAL A 25 7.35 -6.84 5.70
N ILE A 26 6.37 -5.99 5.41
CA ILE A 26 6.37 -4.60 5.91
C ILE A 26 6.16 -4.57 7.42
N LEU A 27 5.18 -5.33 7.90
CA LEU A 27 4.79 -5.32 9.31
C LEU A 27 5.66 -6.25 10.18
N ASP A 28 6.41 -7.16 9.56
CA ASP A 28 7.14 -8.26 10.22
C ASP A 28 6.20 -9.26 10.92
N ARG A 29 4.91 -9.23 10.57
CA ARG A 29 3.85 -10.15 11.02
C ARG A 29 2.71 -10.16 10.01
N THR A 30 1.87 -11.18 10.03
CA THR A 30 0.63 -11.19 9.25
C THR A 30 -0.44 -10.33 9.95
N PRO A 31 -0.88 -9.20 9.37
CA PRO A 31 -1.95 -8.40 9.94
C PRO A 31 -3.32 -9.04 9.69
N ASP A 32 -4.28 -8.76 10.57
CA ASP A 32 -5.68 -9.05 10.31
C ASP A 32 -6.23 -8.04 9.31
N THR A 33 -6.63 -8.54 8.14
CA THR A 33 -7.19 -7.73 7.05
C THR A 33 -8.66 -8.00 6.83
N VAL A 34 -9.44 -6.95 6.63
CA VAL A 34 -10.87 -7.02 6.33
C VAL A 34 -11.14 -6.42 4.95
N PRO A 35 -11.83 -7.14 4.04
CA PRO A 35 -12.16 -6.59 2.72
C PRO A 35 -13.12 -5.41 2.85
N ALA A 36 -12.77 -4.27 2.25
CA ALA A 36 -13.58 -3.06 2.29
C ALA A 36 -13.56 -2.31 0.96
N ILE A 37 -14.54 -1.43 0.81
CA ILE A 37 -14.73 -0.59 -0.37
C ILE A 37 -14.70 0.87 0.09
N LEU A 38 -13.75 1.62 -0.45
CA LEU A 38 -13.66 3.06 -0.28
C LEU A 38 -14.49 3.73 -1.38
N HIS A 39 -15.49 4.51 -0.99
CA HIS A 39 -16.32 5.30 -1.89
C HIS A 39 -15.79 6.74 -2.00
N GLY A 40 -16.00 7.39 -3.15
CA GLY A 40 -15.55 8.76 -3.37
C GLY A 40 -14.08 8.89 -3.77
N TYR A 41 -13.45 7.78 -4.15
CA TYR A 41 -12.07 7.72 -4.64
C TYR A 41 -11.99 6.84 -5.87
N HIS A 42 -11.04 7.13 -6.75
CA HIS A 42 -10.72 6.31 -7.90
C HIS A 42 -9.24 5.95 -7.91
N ARG A 43 -8.95 4.71 -8.31
CA ARG A 43 -7.61 4.14 -8.28
C ARG A 43 -7.00 4.20 -9.68
N TYR A 44 -5.96 5.01 -9.83
CA TYR A 44 -5.24 5.23 -11.08
C TYR A 44 -3.90 4.49 -11.09
N LYS A 45 -3.42 4.11 -12.28
CA LYS A 45 -2.02 3.69 -12.50
C LYS A 45 -1.17 4.95 -12.73
N LEU A 46 0.11 4.91 -12.34
CA LEU A 46 1.08 5.98 -12.57
C LEU A 46 2.10 5.53 -13.62
N LYS A 47 2.36 6.34 -14.64
CA LYS A 47 3.39 6.00 -15.65
C LYS A 47 4.77 6.00 -15.00
N GLY A 48 5.54 4.93 -15.23
CA GLY A 48 6.86 4.73 -14.62
C GLY A 48 6.82 4.34 -13.15
N ARG A 49 5.66 3.94 -12.59
CA ARG A 49 5.56 3.41 -11.23
C ARG A 49 4.60 2.22 -11.17
N SER A 50 5.05 1.15 -10.54
CA SER A 50 4.27 -0.09 -10.40
C SER A 50 3.23 -0.05 -9.27
N HIS A 51 3.12 1.07 -8.56
CA HIS A 51 2.16 1.27 -7.48
C HIS A 51 0.96 2.11 -7.93
N PRO A 52 -0.27 1.70 -7.56
CA PRO A 52 -1.43 2.53 -7.80
C PRO A 52 -1.44 3.75 -6.88
N CYS A 53 -2.22 4.73 -7.28
CA CYS A 53 -2.60 5.86 -6.44
C CYS A 53 -4.12 5.98 -6.40
N ILE A 54 -4.64 6.51 -5.30
CA ILE A 54 -6.03 6.96 -5.24
C ILE A 54 -6.10 8.47 -5.29
N VAL A 55 -7.07 8.96 -6.04
CA VAL A 55 -7.42 10.38 -6.15
C VAL A 55 -8.90 10.52 -5.80
N PRO A 56 -9.32 11.57 -5.07
CA PRO A 56 -10.72 11.79 -4.76
C PRO A 56 -11.54 11.95 -6.05
N LEU A 57 -12.58 11.12 -6.19
CA LEU A 57 -13.52 11.13 -7.31
C LEU A 57 -14.89 10.69 -6.80
N GLU A 58 -15.88 11.57 -6.85
CA GLU A 58 -17.19 11.38 -6.21
C GLU A 58 -17.93 10.10 -6.67
N SER A 59 -17.83 9.75 -7.96
CA SER A 59 -18.42 8.53 -8.54
C SER A 59 -17.52 7.29 -8.41
N GLY A 60 -16.31 7.47 -7.89
CA GLY A 60 -15.30 6.43 -7.77
C GLY A 60 -15.58 5.46 -6.62
N LYS A 61 -15.12 4.23 -6.81
CA LYS A 61 -15.05 3.22 -5.76
C LYS A 61 -13.73 2.46 -5.88
N VAL A 62 -13.07 2.23 -4.76
CA VAL A 62 -11.82 1.48 -4.68
C VAL A 62 -12.05 0.28 -3.78
N LYS A 63 -11.83 -0.92 -4.32
CA LYS A 63 -11.84 -2.14 -3.53
C LYS A 63 -10.44 -2.38 -2.98
N GLY A 64 -10.36 -2.68 -1.70
CA GLY A 64 -9.10 -2.96 -1.02
C GLY A 64 -9.30 -3.74 0.27
N LEU A 65 -8.30 -3.67 1.13
CA LEU A 65 -8.28 -4.35 2.42
C LEU A 65 -8.00 -3.32 3.52
N VAL A 66 -8.69 -3.44 4.65
CA VAL A 66 -8.37 -2.69 5.86
C VAL A 66 -7.53 -3.57 6.76
N MET A 67 -6.31 -3.15 7.05
CA MET A 67 -5.51 -3.71 8.13
C MET A 67 -6.03 -3.16 9.45
N THR A 68 -6.47 -4.04 10.33
CA THR A 68 -7.00 -3.68 11.65
C THR A 68 -6.01 -4.03 12.75
N GLY A 69 -6.01 -3.24 13.82
CA GLY A 69 -5.14 -3.49 14.98
C GLY A 69 -3.66 -3.26 14.66
N LEU A 70 -3.35 -2.18 13.94
CA LEU A 70 -1.98 -1.72 13.75
C LEU A 70 -1.53 -0.91 14.98
N SER A 71 -0.28 -1.15 15.39
CA SER A 71 0.43 -0.34 16.38
C SER A 71 0.98 0.95 15.75
N ASP A 72 1.31 1.95 16.58
CA ASP A 72 1.93 3.20 16.09
C ASP A 72 3.25 2.93 15.36
N ALA A 73 4.02 1.94 15.83
CA ALA A 73 5.28 1.55 15.19
C ALA A 73 5.06 0.99 13.76
N GLU A 74 4.00 0.21 13.57
CA GLU A 74 3.63 -0.35 12.26
C GLU A 74 3.07 0.70 11.32
N LEU A 75 2.25 1.59 11.84
CA LEU A 75 1.75 2.74 11.10
C LEU A 75 2.91 3.56 10.55
N ASN A 76 3.92 3.84 11.40
CA ASN A 76 5.12 4.55 10.97
C ASN A 76 5.95 3.77 9.92
N LYS A 77 5.98 2.43 9.98
CA LYS A 77 6.62 1.63 8.90
C LYS A 77 5.89 1.80 7.57
N LEU A 78 4.56 1.88 7.60
CA LEU A 78 3.76 2.14 6.39
C LEU A 78 4.01 3.55 5.87
N ASP A 79 4.03 4.56 6.74
CA ASP A 79 4.35 5.94 6.33
C ASP A 79 5.73 6.03 5.66
N VAL A 80 6.73 5.35 6.22
CA VAL A 80 8.09 5.30 5.65
C VAL A 80 8.10 4.54 4.32
N ALA A 81 7.30 3.48 4.18
CA ALA A 81 7.21 2.69 2.96
C ALA A 81 6.54 3.44 1.80
N GLU A 82 5.46 4.17 2.08
CA GLU A 82 4.75 5.00 1.09
C GLU A 82 5.50 6.32 0.81
N GLY A 83 6.25 6.80 1.81
CA GLY A 83 7.06 8.01 1.71
C GLY A 83 6.25 9.30 1.63
N SER A 84 6.92 10.40 1.33
CA SER A 84 6.31 11.75 1.28
C SER A 84 5.45 12.02 0.04
N LEU A 85 5.27 11.01 -0.83
CA LEU A 85 4.52 11.12 -2.08
C LEU A 85 3.01 10.94 -1.87
N TYR A 86 2.65 10.34 -0.73
CA TYR A 86 1.28 10.12 -0.32
C TYR A 86 1.00 10.86 0.99
N GLU A 87 -0.18 11.45 1.08
CA GLU A 87 -0.70 12.06 2.30
C GLU A 87 -1.63 11.08 2.99
N ARG A 88 -1.39 10.85 4.28
CA ARG A 88 -2.29 10.04 5.09
C ARG A 88 -3.53 10.85 5.44
N VAL A 89 -4.69 10.34 5.04
CA VAL A 89 -5.99 10.97 5.30
C VAL A 89 -6.95 9.96 5.91
N THR A 90 -7.83 10.46 6.79
CA THR A 90 -8.90 9.63 7.34
C THR A 90 -10.08 9.59 6.39
N VAL A 91 -10.51 8.38 6.02
CA VAL A 91 -11.63 8.11 5.12
C VAL A 91 -12.63 7.15 5.76
N GLU A 92 -13.84 7.12 5.21
CA GLU A 92 -14.87 6.14 5.57
C GLU A 92 -14.92 5.05 4.50
N VAL A 93 -14.70 3.81 4.91
CA VAL A 93 -14.81 2.63 4.04
C VAL A 93 -15.99 1.78 4.46
N VAL A 94 -16.56 1.06 3.50
CA VAL A 94 -17.65 0.10 3.74
C VAL A 94 -17.08 -1.30 3.70
N ARG A 95 -17.19 -2.02 4.82
CA ARG A 95 -16.80 -3.42 4.93
C ARG A 95 -17.62 -4.30 3.99
N THR A 96 -16.97 -5.20 3.28
CA THR A 96 -17.63 -6.10 2.32
C THR A 96 -18.31 -7.27 3.03
N ASP A 97 -17.83 -7.64 4.22
CA ASP A 97 -18.33 -8.76 4.99
C ASP A 97 -19.68 -8.46 5.68
N ASN A 98 -19.85 -7.26 6.22
CA ASN A 98 -21.05 -6.88 6.98
C ASN A 98 -21.73 -5.58 6.49
N SER A 99 -21.22 -4.94 5.44
CA SER A 99 -21.71 -3.64 4.93
C SER A 99 -21.66 -2.50 5.96
N GLU A 100 -20.87 -2.64 7.01
CA GLU A 100 -20.69 -1.61 8.04
C GLU A 100 -19.67 -0.57 7.59
N LYS A 101 -19.92 0.69 7.94
CA LYS A 101 -19.01 1.81 7.69
C LYS A 101 -17.98 1.89 8.79
N MET A 102 -16.71 1.98 8.41
CA MET A 102 -15.59 2.09 9.33
C MET A 102 -14.71 3.29 8.94
N LYS A 103 -14.30 4.06 9.94
CA LYS A 103 -13.30 5.12 9.76
C LYS A 103 -11.91 4.51 9.84
N VAL A 104 -11.11 4.78 8.81
CA VAL A 104 -9.77 4.23 8.61
C VAL A 104 -8.89 5.30 8.02
N GLU A 105 -7.58 5.14 8.14
CA GLU A 105 -6.61 5.98 7.46
C GLU A 105 -6.25 5.35 6.12
N THR A 106 -5.96 6.15 5.11
CA THR A 106 -5.48 5.69 3.81
C THR A 106 -4.46 6.67 3.28
N TYR A 107 -3.60 6.20 2.39
CA TYR A 107 -2.64 7.02 1.69
C TYR A 107 -3.28 7.55 0.42
N VAL A 108 -3.45 8.87 0.29
CA VAL A 108 -3.96 9.52 -0.92
C VAL A 108 -2.80 10.20 -1.62
N TRP A 109 -2.79 10.15 -2.93
CA TRP A 109 -1.74 10.76 -3.72
C TRP A 109 -1.79 12.28 -3.60
N VAL A 110 -0.65 12.89 -3.23
CA VAL A 110 -0.57 14.34 -2.98
C VAL A 110 -0.84 15.13 -4.28
N ASN A 111 -0.37 14.62 -5.42
CA ASN A 111 -0.47 15.32 -6.70
C ASN A 111 -1.69 14.89 -7.54
N LYS A 112 -2.86 15.43 -7.23
CA LYS A 112 -4.14 15.03 -7.85
C LYS A 112 -4.23 15.32 -9.36
N ASP A 113 -3.47 16.29 -9.85
CA ASP A 113 -3.41 16.71 -11.26
C ASP A 113 -2.19 16.14 -11.99
N ASP A 114 -1.61 15.05 -11.48
CA ASP A 114 -0.41 14.48 -12.06
C ASP A 114 -0.68 13.94 -13.49
N PRO A 115 0.04 14.42 -14.52
CA PRO A 115 -0.18 13.98 -15.90
C PRO A 115 0.24 12.52 -16.15
N THR A 116 0.90 11.88 -15.18
CA THR A 116 1.24 10.46 -15.24
C THR A 116 0.11 9.55 -14.80
N LEU A 117 -0.99 10.10 -14.22
CA LEU A 117 -2.20 9.34 -13.91
C LEU A 117 -2.82 8.79 -15.19
N TYR A 118 -2.87 7.47 -15.32
CA TYR A 118 -3.42 6.82 -16.49
C TYR A 118 -4.16 5.53 -16.14
N GLY A 119 -5.28 5.30 -16.83
CA GLY A 119 -6.05 4.06 -16.73
C GLY A 119 -6.61 3.76 -15.33
N GLU A 120 -7.37 2.67 -15.26
CA GLU A 120 -7.81 2.08 -13.99
C GLU A 120 -6.80 1.02 -13.56
N TRP A 121 -6.40 1.02 -12.28
CA TRP A 121 -5.57 -0.08 -11.76
C TRP A 121 -6.45 -1.27 -11.41
N ASP A 122 -6.18 -2.40 -12.06
CA ASP A 122 -6.80 -3.68 -11.77
C ASP A 122 -5.89 -4.56 -10.92
N TYR A 123 -6.46 -5.11 -9.84
CA TYR A 123 -5.72 -5.93 -8.89
C TYR A 123 -5.35 -7.29 -9.46
N GLU A 124 -6.24 -7.93 -10.22
CA GLU A 124 -6.00 -9.24 -10.79
C GLU A 124 -4.91 -9.17 -11.86
N GLU A 125 -4.95 -8.16 -12.73
CA GLU A 125 -3.87 -7.92 -13.69
C GLU A 125 -2.54 -7.69 -12.99
N TRP A 126 -2.52 -6.80 -11.98
CA TRP A 126 -1.29 -6.51 -11.25
C TRP A 126 -0.77 -7.74 -10.52
N ARG A 127 -1.65 -8.53 -9.90
CA ARG A 127 -1.26 -9.71 -9.13
C ARG A 127 -0.60 -10.76 -10.03
N VAL A 128 -1.14 -11.02 -11.22
CA VAL A 128 -0.57 -12.03 -12.13
C VAL A 128 0.78 -11.59 -12.69
N ILE A 129 0.97 -10.30 -12.95
CA ILE A 129 2.19 -9.78 -13.60
C ILE A 129 3.29 -9.47 -12.58
N TYR A 130 2.92 -8.85 -11.45
CA TYR A 130 3.86 -8.22 -10.53
C TYR A 130 3.91 -8.85 -9.14
N ALA A 131 2.93 -9.66 -8.70
CA ALA A 131 2.93 -10.15 -7.32
C ALA A 131 4.19 -10.98 -7.00
N ASP A 132 4.57 -11.92 -7.86
CA ASP A 132 5.77 -12.74 -7.64
C ASP A 132 7.04 -11.88 -7.58
N LYS A 133 7.19 -10.90 -8.50
CA LYS A 133 8.32 -9.96 -8.50
C LYS A 133 8.35 -9.12 -7.22
N PHE A 134 7.19 -8.64 -6.77
CA PHE A 134 7.07 -7.88 -5.53
C PHE A 134 7.44 -8.72 -4.32
N VAL A 135 6.92 -9.94 -4.20
CA VAL A 135 7.24 -10.85 -3.10
C VAL A 135 8.74 -11.18 -3.10
N GLU A 136 9.34 -11.44 -4.26
CA GLU A 136 10.77 -11.70 -4.36
C GLU A 136 11.61 -10.46 -3.97
N THR A 137 11.22 -9.27 -4.44
CA THR A 137 11.88 -8.00 -4.11
C THR A 137 11.83 -7.74 -2.61
N PHE A 138 10.65 -7.86 -2.00
CA PHE A 138 10.47 -7.69 -0.55
C PHE A 138 11.22 -8.76 0.25
N ARG A 139 11.30 -10.01 -0.23
CA ARG A 139 12.12 -11.07 0.38
C ARG A 139 13.61 -10.70 0.34
N LYS A 140 14.12 -10.29 -0.82
CA LYS A 140 15.52 -9.84 -1.00
C LYS A 140 15.84 -8.66 -0.09
N ILE A 141 14.91 -7.72 0.05
CA ILE A 141 15.04 -6.58 0.97
C ILE A 141 15.10 -7.06 2.43
N LEU A 142 14.28 -8.02 2.84
CA LEU A 142 14.31 -8.56 4.20
C LEU A 142 15.64 -9.27 4.49
N GLU A 143 16.17 -10.02 3.52
CA GLU A 143 17.51 -10.62 3.62
C GLU A 143 18.61 -9.56 3.69
N TRP A 144 18.49 -8.49 2.89
CA TRP A 144 19.41 -7.36 2.92
C TRP A 144 19.34 -6.60 4.25
N ASN A 145 18.14 -6.41 4.83
CA ASN A 145 17.96 -5.77 6.12
C ASN A 145 18.63 -6.56 7.27
N LYS A 146 18.81 -7.89 7.10
CA LYS A 146 19.60 -8.70 8.04
C LYS A 146 21.12 -8.50 7.89
N ASN A 147 21.60 -7.96 6.77
CA ASN A 147 23.02 -7.70 6.53
C ASN A 147 23.23 -6.45 5.65
N PRO A 148 23.05 -5.23 6.21
CA PRO A 148 23.01 -4.01 5.43
C PRO A 148 24.40 -3.63 4.91
N ASN A 149 24.65 -3.84 3.62
CA ASN A 149 25.86 -3.36 2.92
C ASN A 149 25.87 -1.84 2.66
N GLY A 150 25.12 -1.03 3.43
CA GLY A 150 25.17 0.44 3.39
C GLY A 150 24.33 1.15 2.30
N GLN A 151 23.47 0.45 1.56
CA GLN A 151 22.49 1.05 0.63
C GLN A 151 21.16 1.35 1.33
N ARG A 152 20.41 2.36 0.90
CA ARG A 152 19.08 2.60 1.48
C ARG A 152 18.08 1.63 0.87
N ARG A 153 17.14 1.15 1.69
CA ARG A 153 16.07 0.24 1.27
C ARG A 153 15.24 0.84 0.13
N GLU A 154 14.99 2.15 0.19
CA GLU A 154 14.30 2.93 -0.83
C GLU A 154 14.98 2.79 -2.20
N ASP A 155 16.30 2.97 -2.28
CA ASP A 155 17.05 2.87 -3.54
C ASP A 155 16.96 1.47 -4.17
N VAL A 156 16.92 0.42 -3.34
CA VAL A 156 16.80 -0.98 -3.82
C VAL A 156 15.37 -1.26 -4.29
N VAL A 157 14.36 -0.79 -3.56
CA VAL A 157 12.96 -0.89 -3.96
C VAL A 157 12.74 -0.13 -5.26
N GLU A 158 13.17 1.11 -5.34
CA GLU A 158 13.02 1.96 -6.52
C GLU A 158 13.76 1.37 -7.71
N ALA A 159 15.00 0.89 -7.53
CA ALA A 159 15.76 0.24 -8.61
C ALA A 159 15.08 -1.03 -9.13
N PHE A 160 14.50 -1.88 -8.27
CA PHE A 160 13.81 -3.10 -8.70
C PHE A 160 12.40 -2.86 -9.25
N LEU A 161 11.73 -1.78 -8.84
CA LEU A 161 10.38 -1.44 -9.29
C LEU A 161 10.38 -0.53 -10.52
N LEU A 162 11.45 0.24 -10.74
CA LEU A 162 11.71 0.99 -11.97
C LEU A 162 12.43 0.17 -13.04
N SER A 163 12.91 -1.05 -12.73
CA SER A 163 13.65 -1.88 -13.69
C SER A 163 12.78 -2.60 -14.71
N GLU A 164 11.69 -1.99 -15.20
CA GLU A 164 11.00 -2.49 -16.40
C GLU A 164 10.51 -1.34 -17.29
N ASP A 165 11.41 -0.91 -18.17
CA ASP A 165 11.13 -0.55 -19.56
C ASP A 165 12.40 -0.89 -20.38
N ASP A 166 12.80 -2.16 -20.44
CA ASP A 166 13.69 -2.68 -21.49
C ASP A 166 13.30 -4.14 -21.80
N ASP A 167 12.16 -4.30 -22.46
CA ASP A 167 11.92 -5.46 -23.33
C ASP A 167 11.69 -4.87 -24.74
N SER A 168 12.80 -4.72 -25.47
CA SER A 168 12.85 -4.39 -26.91
C SER A 168 12.45 -5.58 -27.77
#